data_AF-L7EBZ6-F1
#
_entry.id   AF-L7EBZ6-F1
#
_cell.length_a   1.000
_cell.length_b   1.000
_cell.length_c   1.000
_cell.angle_alpha   90.00
_cell.angle_beta   90.00
_cell.angle_gamma   90.00
#
_symmetry.space_group_name_H-M   'P 1'
#
loop_
_entity.id
_entity.type
_entity.pdbx_description
1 polymer ?
#
loop_
_entity_poly.entity_id
_entity_poly.type
_entity_poly.pdbx_seq_one_letter_code
_entity_poly.pdbx_strand_id
1 'polypeptide(L)'
;MSIFISYSRQDQAYVNKLLEALTKHELPWWLDNKIDYGDQWPRVIEENLRKSQVFMLVMSPRSKNSHWVNCELALALELKKPIFPLLLEGSRWLEVGIIQTVDIQGGKLPPASFFDRVRSELNNKVRSKLNHKTVQLTAEEWFNSAYNKGESGDKQGAIADYNQAIKIKPDYALAYINRGVAKSDLGDKQGAIADYNQAAQLYSQQGNMEEYRKALDRIKNLEKGFWGRLFS
;
A
#
# COMPACT_ATOMS: atom_id res chain seq x y z
N MET A 1 22.45 -4.24 -7.31
CA MET A 1 21.00 -4.34 -7.05
C MET A 1 20.62 -3.03 -6.38
N SER A 2 19.97 -2.15 -7.14
CA SER A 2 20.01 -0.69 -6.93
C SER A 2 18.63 -0.07 -7.17
N ILE A 3 18.58 1.25 -7.21
CA ILE A 3 17.41 2.06 -7.55
C ILE A 3 17.64 2.64 -8.94
N PHE A 4 16.70 2.47 -9.87
CA PHE A 4 16.71 3.23 -11.13
C PHE A 4 16.01 4.55 -10.89
N ILE A 5 16.70 5.67 -11.09
CA ILE A 5 16.11 7.00 -10.92
C ILE A 5 15.76 7.56 -12.29
N SER A 6 14.46 7.82 -12.51
CA SER A 6 13.94 8.49 -13.69
C SER A 6 13.60 9.94 -13.34
N TYR A 7 14.09 10.87 -14.15
CA TYR A 7 13.86 12.30 -13.95
C TYR A 7 14.04 13.08 -15.26
N SER A 8 13.54 14.32 -15.27
CA SER A 8 13.92 15.29 -16.30
C SER A 8 15.05 16.17 -15.83
N ARG A 9 15.96 16.59 -16.72
CA ARG A 9 17.02 17.58 -16.43
C ARG A 9 16.49 18.88 -15.80
N GLN A 10 15.22 19.20 -16.01
CA GLN A 10 14.56 20.35 -15.37
C GLN A 10 14.47 20.24 -13.83
N ASP A 11 14.57 19.01 -13.30
CA ASP A 11 14.52 18.70 -11.87
C ASP A 11 15.91 18.33 -11.30
N GLN A 12 17.00 18.57 -12.05
CA GLN A 12 18.37 18.20 -11.67
C GLN A 12 18.77 18.70 -10.28
N ALA A 13 18.40 19.93 -9.93
CA ALA A 13 18.75 20.52 -8.63
C ALA A 13 18.16 19.74 -7.44
N TYR A 14 16.95 19.18 -7.60
CA TYR A 14 16.35 18.31 -6.60
C TYR A 14 17.03 16.94 -6.60
N VAL A 15 17.27 16.39 -7.79
CA VAL A 15 17.92 15.08 -7.94
C VAL A 15 19.29 15.07 -7.27
N ASN A 16 20.10 16.13 -7.40
CA ASN A 16 21.39 16.20 -6.71
C ASN A 16 21.26 16.06 -5.18
N LYS A 17 20.29 16.77 -4.57
CA LYS A 17 20.00 16.63 -3.13
C LYS A 17 19.53 15.22 -2.77
N LEU A 18 18.71 14.63 -3.63
CA LEU A 18 18.22 13.27 -3.45
C LEU A 18 19.36 12.25 -3.50
N LEU A 19 20.31 12.40 -4.44
CA LEU A 19 21.48 11.52 -4.55
C LEU A 19 22.36 11.58 -3.30
N GLU A 20 22.58 12.77 -2.73
CA GLU A 20 23.28 12.94 -1.45
C GLU A 20 22.55 12.21 -0.32
N ALA A 21 21.22 12.33 -0.26
CA ALA A 21 20.41 11.64 0.73
C ALA A 21 20.46 10.12 0.57
N LEU A 22 20.29 9.61 -0.65
CA LEU A 22 20.38 8.17 -0.95
C LEU A 22 21.76 7.61 -0.55
N THR A 23 22.83 8.36 -0.84
CA THR A 23 24.20 7.99 -0.47
C THR A 23 24.36 7.94 1.05
N LYS A 24 23.86 8.95 1.76
CA LYS A 24 23.86 9.00 3.24
C LYS A 24 23.08 7.83 3.87
N HIS A 25 22.02 7.37 3.21
CA HIS A 25 21.21 6.23 3.64
C HIS A 25 21.72 4.86 3.15
N GLU A 26 22.89 4.83 2.50
CA GLU A 26 23.53 3.62 1.96
C GLU A 26 22.67 2.88 0.92
N LEU A 27 21.88 3.63 0.15
CA LEU A 27 21.00 3.09 -0.87
C LEU A 27 21.67 3.16 -2.24
N PRO A 28 22.01 2.01 -2.87
CA PRO A 28 22.65 1.99 -4.18
C PRO A 28 21.68 2.48 -5.25
N TRP A 29 22.12 3.43 -6.07
CA TRP A 29 21.31 4.05 -7.11
C TRP A 29 22.02 4.05 -8.46
N TRP A 30 21.24 4.21 -9.53
CA TRP A 30 21.67 4.36 -10.90
C TRP A 30 20.89 5.49 -11.56
N LEU A 31 21.60 6.31 -12.34
CA LEU A 31 21.09 7.47 -13.05
C LEU A 31 21.75 7.53 -14.44
N ASP A 32 21.02 8.01 -15.44
CA ASP A 32 21.47 8.10 -16.84
C ASP A 32 22.41 9.29 -17.14
N ASN A 33 22.83 10.04 -16.11
CA ASN A 33 23.56 11.31 -16.21
C ASN A 33 24.96 11.26 -16.84
N LYS A 34 25.42 10.07 -17.28
CA LYS A 34 26.73 9.85 -17.92
C LYS A 34 26.63 9.26 -19.33
N ILE A 35 25.43 9.14 -19.89
CA ILE A 35 25.23 8.53 -21.22
C ILE A 35 24.96 9.63 -22.24
N ASP A 36 25.66 9.56 -23.38
CA ASP A 36 25.39 10.43 -24.52
C ASP A 36 24.12 9.98 -25.26
N TYR A 37 23.31 10.92 -25.73
CA TYR A 37 22.03 10.64 -26.39
C TYR A 37 22.26 10.16 -27.83
N GLY A 38 22.59 8.88 -27.98
CA GLY A 38 22.71 8.18 -29.27
C GLY A 38 22.01 6.82 -29.27
N ASP A 39 22.26 6.00 -30.30
CA ASP A 39 21.57 4.70 -30.51
C ASP A 39 21.70 3.69 -29.36
N GLN A 40 22.73 3.87 -28.52
CA GLN A 40 22.95 3.02 -27.35
C GLN A 40 22.06 3.40 -26.16
N TRP A 41 21.54 4.62 -26.13
CA TRP A 41 20.82 5.17 -24.98
C TRP A 41 19.57 4.33 -24.62
N PRO A 42 18.66 3.97 -25.55
CA PRO A 42 17.50 3.15 -25.21
C PRO A 42 17.87 1.77 -24.66
N ARG A 43 18.91 1.13 -25.22
CA ARG A 43 19.36 -0.20 -24.78
C ARG A 43 19.95 -0.15 -23.38
N VAL A 44 20.82 0.84 -23.10
CA VAL A 44 21.45 0.98 -21.79
C VAL A 44 20.40 1.28 -20.71
N ILE A 45 19.42 2.12 -21.02
CA ILE A 45 18.30 2.44 -20.12
C ILE A 45 17.49 1.19 -19.83
N GLU A 46 17.07 0.46 -20.86
CA GLU A 46 16.31 -0.77 -20.71
C GLU A 46 17.06 -1.82 -19.87
N GLU A 47 18.34 -2.05 -20.17
CA GLU A 47 19.16 -3.01 -19.42
C GLU A 47 19.30 -2.63 -17.94
N ASN A 48 19.58 -1.35 -17.64
CA ASN A 48 19.75 -0.89 -16.27
C ASN A 48 18.43 -0.85 -15.51
N LEU A 49 17.32 -0.54 -16.18
CA LEU A 49 15.99 -0.62 -15.60
C LEU A 49 15.60 -2.08 -15.29
N ARG A 50 15.89 -3.01 -16.20
CA ARG A 50 15.69 -4.46 -15.97
C ARG A 50 16.51 -4.96 -14.77
N LYS A 51 17.79 -4.56 -14.67
CA LYS A 51 18.71 -4.93 -13.56
C LYS A 51 18.34 -4.28 -12.22
N SER A 52 17.76 -3.08 -12.25
CA SER A 52 17.34 -2.36 -11.04
C SER A 52 16.17 -3.03 -10.34
N GLN A 53 16.09 -2.89 -9.02
CA GLN A 53 15.02 -3.52 -8.23
C GLN A 53 13.84 -2.59 -8.05
N VAL A 54 14.12 -1.32 -7.76
CA VAL A 54 13.15 -0.27 -7.51
C VAL A 54 13.24 0.77 -8.62
N PHE A 55 12.10 1.31 -9.02
CA PHE A 55 12.00 2.47 -9.90
C PHE A 55 11.61 3.69 -9.06
N MET A 56 12.43 4.74 -9.10
CA MET A 56 12.18 5.99 -8.39
C MET A 56 11.91 7.08 -9.41
N LEU A 57 10.70 7.62 -9.39
CA LEU A 57 10.26 8.64 -10.33
C LEU A 57 10.34 10.01 -9.68
N VAL A 58 11.16 10.91 -10.19
CA VAL A 58 11.19 12.31 -9.77
C VAL A 58 10.49 13.14 -10.83
N MET A 59 9.44 13.86 -10.43
CA MET A 59 8.64 14.62 -11.38
C MET A 59 8.06 15.90 -10.79
N SER A 60 8.04 16.93 -11.62
CA SER A 60 7.43 18.23 -11.36
C SER A 60 6.46 18.58 -12.50
N PRO A 61 5.61 19.60 -12.33
CA PRO A 61 4.74 20.08 -13.41
C PRO A 61 5.51 20.47 -14.68
N ARG A 62 6.78 20.86 -14.54
CA ARG A 62 7.66 21.21 -15.66
C ARG A 62 8.06 19.97 -16.45
N SER A 63 8.33 18.87 -15.76
CA SER A 63 8.79 17.61 -16.36
C SER A 63 7.69 16.62 -16.75
N LYS A 64 6.41 16.94 -16.47
CA LYS A 64 5.24 16.07 -16.77
C LYS A 64 5.15 15.57 -18.22
N ASN A 65 5.60 16.38 -19.17
CA ASN A 65 5.53 16.08 -20.61
C ASN A 65 6.88 15.57 -21.15
N SER A 66 7.82 15.20 -20.28
CA SER A 66 9.10 14.65 -20.70
C SER A 66 8.89 13.30 -21.38
N HIS A 67 9.17 13.26 -22.68
CA HIS A 67 9.06 12.05 -23.48
C HIS A 67 9.83 10.87 -22.87
N TRP A 68 11.05 11.13 -22.40
CA TRP A 68 11.93 10.11 -21.83
C TRP A 68 11.45 9.57 -20.49
N VAL A 69 11.01 10.45 -19.59
CA VAL A 69 10.43 10.03 -18.30
C VAL A 69 9.20 9.16 -18.52
N ASN A 70 8.37 9.50 -19.52
CA ASN A 70 7.19 8.71 -19.87
C ASN A 70 7.56 7.34 -20.45
N CYS A 71 8.60 7.24 -21.29
CA CYS A 71 9.09 5.96 -21.81
C CYS A 71 9.64 5.06 -20.69
N GLU A 72 10.45 5.61 -19.79
CA GLU A 72 11.01 4.88 -18.65
C GLU A 72 9.93 4.40 -17.69
N LEU A 73 8.94 5.26 -17.39
CA LEU A 73 7.80 4.90 -16.55
C LEU A 73 6.94 3.80 -17.19
N ALA A 74 6.66 3.89 -18.50
CA ALA A 74 5.91 2.87 -19.22
C ALA A 74 6.60 1.50 -19.14
N LEU A 75 7.92 1.46 -19.37
CA LEU A 75 8.70 0.23 -19.24
C LEU A 75 8.74 -0.28 -17.79
N ALA A 76 8.85 0.62 -16.80
CA ALA A 76 8.83 0.23 -15.39
C ALA A 76 7.49 -0.42 -14.98
N LEU A 77 6.37 0.11 -15.49
CA LEU A 77 5.03 -0.44 -15.31
C LEU A 77 4.88 -1.81 -15.98
N GLU A 78 5.35 -1.96 -17.21
CA GLU A 78 5.35 -3.24 -17.93
C GLU A 78 6.14 -4.32 -17.16
N LEU A 79 7.31 -3.94 -16.62
CA LEU A 79 8.16 -4.79 -15.80
C LEU A 79 7.64 -4.99 -14.37
N LYS A 80 6.49 -4.40 -14.02
CA LYS A 80 5.86 -4.44 -12.69
C LYS A 80 6.86 -4.08 -11.59
N LYS A 81 7.69 -3.07 -11.81
CA LYS A 81 8.65 -2.58 -10.81
C LYS A 81 7.89 -1.93 -9.65
N PRO A 82 8.35 -2.06 -8.41
CA PRO A 82 7.94 -1.16 -7.34
C PRO A 82 8.31 0.27 -7.71
N ILE A 83 7.31 1.16 -7.78
CA ILE A 83 7.50 2.56 -8.16
C ILE A 83 7.37 3.45 -6.92
N PHE A 84 8.38 4.29 -6.71
CA PHE A 84 8.41 5.32 -5.67
C PHE A 84 8.37 6.70 -6.33
N PRO A 85 7.18 7.32 -6.45
CA PRO A 85 7.05 8.63 -7.04
C PRO A 85 7.37 9.73 -6.01
N LEU A 86 8.16 10.70 -6.44
CA LEU A 86 8.57 11.90 -5.73
C LEU A 86 8.03 13.10 -6.51
N LEU A 87 6.80 13.51 -6.17
CA LEU A 87 6.10 14.61 -6.84
C LEU A 87 6.44 15.93 -6.15
N LEU A 88 7.14 16.82 -6.84
CA LEU A 88 7.78 18.00 -6.22
C LEU A 88 6.83 19.17 -5.95
N GLU A 89 5.68 19.22 -6.61
CA GLU A 89 4.69 20.31 -6.53
C GLU A 89 3.25 19.79 -6.45
N GLY A 90 3.03 18.71 -5.70
CA GLY A 90 1.71 18.15 -5.45
C GLY A 90 1.25 17.08 -6.45
N SER A 91 0.31 16.25 -6.00
CA SER A 91 -0.24 15.09 -6.73
C SER A 91 -1.39 15.39 -7.72
N ARG A 92 -1.86 16.64 -7.79
CA ARG A 92 -3.13 17.01 -8.46
C ARG A 92 -3.15 16.90 -10.00
N TRP A 93 -2.02 16.62 -10.63
CA TRP A 93 -1.89 16.57 -12.11
C TRP A 93 -1.45 15.20 -12.62
N LEU A 94 -1.22 14.24 -11.74
CA LEU A 94 -0.82 12.90 -12.12
C LEU A 94 -1.91 11.90 -11.72
N GLU A 95 -2.80 11.58 -12.66
CA GLU A 95 -3.76 10.49 -12.49
C GLU A 95 -3.04 9.15 -12.69
N VAL A 96 -2.39 8.65 -11.63
CA VAL A 96 -1.93 7.25 -11.59
C VAL A 96 -2.66 6.57 -10.46
N GLY A 97 -3.82 5.98 -10.77
CA GLY A 97 -4.69 5.30 -9.81
C GLY A 97 -4.10 4.02 -9.18
N ILE A 98 -2.77 3.84 -9.12
CA ILE A 98 -2.14 2.58 -8.68
C ILE A 98 -0.91 2.78 -7.76
N ILE A 99 -0.41 3.99 -7.50
CA ILE A 99 0.89 4.11 -6.82
C ILE A 99 0.74 4.81 -5.47
N GLN A 100 1.31 4.23 -4.41
CA GLN A 100 1.47 4.87 -3.10
C GLN A 100 2.29 6.15 -3.26
N THR A 101 1.62 7.28 -3.51
CA THR A 101 2.28 8.56 -3.73
C THR A 101 2.77 9.13 -2.42
N VAL A 102 4.07 9.45 -2.36
CA VAL A 102 4.59 10.37 -1.32
C VAL A 102 4.57 11.76 -1.93
N ASP A 103 3.61 12.56 -1.50
CA ASP A 103 3.57 13.97 -1.87
C ASP A 103 4.69 14.70 -1.13
N ILE A 104 5.59 15.34 -1.88
CA ILE A 104 6.71 16.08 -1.33
C ILE A 104 6.50 17.54 -1.69
N GLN A 105 5.81 18.25 -0.81
CA GLN A 105 5.56 19.67 -1.01
C GLN A 105 6.85 20.49 -0.89
N GLY A 106 7.12 21.31 -1.90
CA GLY A 106 8.09 22.42 -1.83
C GLY A 106 9.55 22.01 -1.95
N GLY A 107 9.86 20.91 -2.65
CA GLY A 107 11.25 20.51 -2.93
C GLY A 107 12.05 20.05 -1.70
N LYS A 108 11.37 19.70 -0.61
CA LYS A 108 11.99 19.06 0.57
C LYS A 108 12.41 17.64 0.23
N LEU A 109 13.39 17.09 0.95
CA LEU A 109 13.67 15.65 0.84
C LEU A 109 12.52 14.85 1.47
N PRO A 110 12.27 13.60 1.02
CA PRO A 110 11.34 12.73 1.71
C PRO A 110 11.78 12.47 3.16
N PRO A 111 10.86 12.14 4.08
CA PRO A 111 11.19 11.84 5.47
C PRO A 111 12.07 10.58 5.59
N ALA A 112 12.78 10.39 6.70
CA ALA A 112 13.63 9.21 6.93
C ALA A 112 12.90 7.88 6.68
N SER A 113 11.62 7.79 7.09
CA SER A 113 10.78 6.61 6.89
C SER A 113 10.57 6.22 5.42
N PHE A 114 10.75 7.15 4.48
CA PHE A 114 10.74 6.84 3.05
C PHE A 114 11.94 5.97 2.67
N PHE A 115 13.14 6.34 3.12
CA PHE A 115 14.36 5.60 2.82
C PHE A 115 14.33 4.21 3.44
N ASP A 116 13.71 4.06 4.62
CA ASP A 116 13.49 2.75 5.25
C ASP A 116 12.54 1.86 4.43
N ARG A 117 11.48 2.43 3.83
CA ARG A 117 10.61 1.69 2.89
C ARG A 117 11.36 1.27 1.62
N VAL A 118 12.14 2.18 1.03
CA VAL A 118 12.98 1.85 -0.14
C VAL A 118 13.97 0.74 0.20
N ARG A 119 14.63 0.82 1.36
CA ARG A 119 15.55 -0.21 1.85
C ARG A 119 14.85 -1.56 2.01
N SER A 120 13.65 -1.56 2.59
CA SER A 120 12.81 -2.76 2.71
C SER A 120 12.57 -3.38 1.33
N GLU A 121 12.22 -2.60 0.31
CA GLU A 121 11.98 -3.12 -1.04
C GLU A 121 13.24 -3.67 -1.73
N LEU A 122 14.39 -3.01 -1.57
CA LEU A 122 15.66 -3.54 -2.08
C LEU A 122 16.01 -4.90 -1.42
N ASN A 123 15.75 -5.00 -0.11
CA ASN A 123 15.98 -6.20 0.68
C ASN A 123 14.92 -7.29 0.46
N ASN A 124 13.69 -6.93 0.05
CA ASN A 124 12.62 -7.86 -0.24
C ASN A 124 12.97 -8.80 -1.39
N LYS A 125 13.81 -8.37 -2.35
CA LYS A 125 14.32 -9.28 -3.40
C LYS A 125 15.48 -10.18 -2.95
N VAL A 126 16.30 -9.75 -1.98
CA VAL A 126 17.28 -10.64 -1.32
C VAL A 126 16.56 -11.72 -0.53
N ARG A 127 15.47 -11.35 0.18
CA ARG A 127 14.53 -12.31 0.78
C ARG A 127 13.81 -13.17 -0.26
N SER A 128 13.48 -12.67 -1.45
CA SER A 128 12.85 -13.49 -2.51
C SER A 128 13.78 -14.54 -3.13
N LYS A 129 15.11 -14.33 -3.10
CA LYS A 129 16.10 -15.33 -3.54
C LYS A 129 16.56 -16.27 -2.41
N LEU A 130 16.46 -15.85 -1.15
CA LEU A 130 16.78 -16.69 0.02
C LEU A 130 15.56 -17.39 0.64
N ASN A 131 14.34 -17.00 0.29
CA ASN A 131 13.11 -17.63 0.77
C ASN A 131 12.13 -17.83 -0.39
N HIS A 132 12.16 -19.01 -1.02
CA HIS A 132 10.92 -19.63 -1.50
C HIS A 132 10.07 -20.11 -0.29
N LYS A 133 9.74 -19.17 0.59
CA LYS A 133 8.60 -19.25 1.51
C LYS A 133 7.91 -17.90 1.38
N THR A 134 6.77 -17.91 0.69
CA THR A 134 5.76 -16.86 0.68
C THR A 134 5.70 -16.24 2.07
N VAL A 135 5.98 -14.93 2.21
CA VAL A 135 5.70 -14.24 3.48
C VAL A 135 4.18 -14.14 3.53
N GLN A 136 3.55 -15.21 4.01
CA GLN A 136 2.14 -15.19 4.37
C GLN A 136 2.06 -14.24 5.56
N LEU A 137 1.42 -13.08 5.34
CA LEU A 137 1.08 -12.18 6.44
C LEU A 137 0.31 -12.97 7.48
N THR A 138 0.59 -12.74 8.76
CA THR A 138 -0.13 -13.42 9.84
C THR A 138 -1.57 -12.93 9.91
N ALA A 139 -2.42 -13.65 10.65
CA ALA A 139 -3.79 -13.21 10.88
C ALA A 139 -3.85 -11.84 11.57
N GLU A 140 -2.91 -11.57 12.49
CA GLU A 140 -2.78 -10.30 13.19
C GLU A 140 -2.36 -9.15 12.24
N GLU A 141 -1.47 -9.40 11.30
CA GLU A 141 -1.06 -8.40 10.30
C GLU A 141 -2.21 -8.04 9.35
N TRP A 142 -2.94 -9.04 8.85
CA TRP A 142 -4.17 -8.81 8.07
C TRP A 142 -5.23 -8.07 8.88
N PHE A 143 -5.40 -8.42 10.16
CA PHE A 143 -6.33 -7.73 11.06
C PHE A 143 -5.97 -6.26 11.25
N ASN A 144 -4.70 -5.95 11.49
CA ASN A 144 -4.24 -4.56 11.66
C ASN A 144 -4.41 -3.74 10.38
N SER A 145 -4.15 -4.33 9.21
CA SER A 145 -4.43 -3.70 7.92
C SER A 145 -5.92 -3.39 7.75
N ALA A 146 -6.78 -4.36 8.06
CA ALA A 146 -8.23 -4.21 7.98
C ALA A 146 -8.75 -3.10 8.90
N TYR A 147 -8.25 -3.06 10.14
CA TYR A 147 -8.62 -2.03 11.12
C TYR A 147 -8.28 -0.63 10.61
N ASN A 148 -7.05 -0.42 10.14
CA ASN A 148 -6.60 0.88 9.61
C ASN A 148 -7.43 1.33 8.39
N LYS A 149 -7.80 0.40 7.50
CA LYS A 149 -8.66 0.70 6.36
C LYS A 149 -10.06 1.14 6.82
N GLY A 150 -10.63 0.44 7.80
CA GLY A 150 -11.92 0.79 8.40
C GLY A 150 -11.91 2.21 8.99
N GLU A 151 -10.88 2.55 9.77
CA GLU A 151 -10.70 3.88 10.36
C GLU A 151 -10.54 4.97 9.30
N SER A 152 -9.89 4.65 8.17
CA SER A 152 -9.74 5.57 7.03
C SER A 152 -11.01 5.71 6.16
N GLY A 153 -12.06 4.94 6.44
CA GLY A 153 -13.32 4.94 5.69
C GLY A 153 -13.40 3.90 4.57
N ASP A 154 -12.31 3.18 4.25
CA ASP A 154 -12.30 2.07 3.29
C ASP A 154 -12.87 0.79 3.91
N LYS A 155 -14.19 0.78 4.10
CA LYS A 155 -14.92 -0.33 4.72
C LYS A 155 -14.90 -1.61 3.86
N GLN A 156 -14.87 -1.47 2.53
CA GLN A 156 -14.81 -2.62 1.61
C GLN A 156 -13.43 -3.28 1.65
N GLY A 157 -12.35 -2.49 1.63
CA GLY A 157 -11.00 -3.00 1.82
C GLY A 157 -10.77 -3.60 3.19
N ALA A 158 -11.37 -3.04 4.24
CA ALA A 158 -11.35 -3.62 5.58
C ALA A 158 -11.98 -5.03 5.61
N ILE A 159 -13.15 -5.21 4.98
CA ILE A 159 -13.81 -6.52 4.89
C ILE A 159 -12.92 -7.54 4.17
N ALA A 160 -12.28 -7.15 3.07
CA ALA A 160 -11.41 -8.02 2.31
C ALA A 160 -10.21 -8.52 3.15
N ASP A 161 -9.60 -7.62 3.92
CA ASP A 161 -8.46 -7.97 4.79
C ASP A 161 -8.91 -8.79 6.01
N TYR A 162 -10.06 -8.48 6.62
CA TYR A 162 -10.63 -9.33 7.67
C TYR A 162 -10.92 -10.76 7.18
N ASN A 163 -11.34 -10.92 5.91
CA ASN A 163 -11.52 -12.25 5.33
C ASN A 163 -10.20 -13.04 5.29
N GLN A 164 -9.08 -12.39 4.99
CA GLN A 164 -7.77 -13.04 5.02
C GLN A 164 -7.35 -13.41 6.45
N ALA A 165 -7.56 -12.52 7.41
CA ALA A 165 -7.29 -12.79 8.83
C ALA A 165 -8.08 -14.01 9.33
N ILE A 166 -9.38 -14.06 9.00
CA ILE A 166 -10.28 -15.17 9.36
C ILE A 166 -9.89 -16.48 8.67
N LYS A 167 -9.44 -16.42 7.40
CA LYS A 167 -9.00 -17.62 6.67
C LYS A 167 -7.77 -18.26 7.33
N ILE A 168 -6.88 -17.44 7.89
CA ILE A 168 -5.66 -17.89 8.56
C ILE A 168 -5.97 -18.33 10.01
N LYS A 169 -6.82 -17.57 10.71
CA LYS A 169 -7.21 -17.82 12.10
C LYS A 169 -8.73 -17.82 12.23
N PRO A 170 -9.40 -18.96 11.98
CA PRO A 170 -10.86 -19.05 11.99
C PRO A 170 -11.51 -18.79 13.35
N ASP A 171 -10.75 -18.87 14.44
CA ASP A 171 -11.16 -18.60 15.81
C ASP A 171 -10.89 -17.14 16.25
N TYR A 172 -10.54 -16.25 15.31
CA TYR A 172 -10.24 -14.86 15.60
C TYR A 172 -11.51 -14.01 15.79
N ALA A 173 -12.12 -14.09 16.98
CA ALA A 173 -13.37 -13.40 17.33
C ALA A 173 -13.34 -11.88 17.01
N LEU A 174 -12.21 -11.22 17.25
CA LEU A 174 -12.00 -9.80 16.94
C LEU A 174 -12.11 -9.48 15.44
N ALA A 175 -11.70 -10.39 14.54
CA ALA A 175 -11.83 -10.17 13.10
C ALA A 175 -13.30 -10.25 12.66
N TYR A 176 -14.08 -11.17 13.24
CA TYR A 176 -15.51 -11.27 12.97
C TYR A 176 -16.29 -10.05 13.48
N ILE A 177 -16.05 -9.61 14.73
CA ILE A 177 -16.77 -8.45 15.28
C ILE A 177 -16.52 -7.19 14.44
N ASN A 178 -15.27 -6.92 14.03
CA ASN A 178 -14.95 -5.74 13.24
C ASN A 178 -15.41 -5.84 11.78
N ARG A 179 -15.38 -7.04 11.18
CA ARG A 179 -15.98 -7.26 9.85
C ARG A 179 -17.50 -7.03 9.90
N GLY A 180 -18.17 -7.44 10.97
CA GLY A 180 -19.59 -7.19 11.19
C GLY A 180 -19.91 -5.69 11.33
N VAL A 181 -19.05 -4.92 11.99
CA VAL A 181 -19.17 -3.45 12.05
C VAL A 181 -19.07 -2.84 10.65
N ALA A 182 -18.03 -3.19 9.90
CA ALA A 182 -17.82 -2.67 8.55
C ALA A 182 -19.00 -3.01 7.61
N LYS A 183 -19.56 -4.23 7.70
CA LYS A 183 -20.76 -4.62 6.93
C LYS A 183 -22.01 -3.87 7.34
N SER A 184 -22.25 -3.72 8.65
CA SER A 184 -23.39 -2.96 9.18
C SER A 184 -23.37 -1.52 8.68
N ASP A 185 -22.19 -0.91 8.72
CA ASP A 185 -21.92 0.44 8.24
C ASP A 185 -22.15 0.61 6.74
N LEU A 186 -21.94 -0.44 5.95
CA LEU A 186 -22.25 -0.49 4.52
C LEU A 186 -23.71 -0.88 4.24
N GLY A 187 -24.53 -1.10 5.27
CA GLY A 187 -25.93 -1.49 5.16
C GLY A 187 -26.18 -2.99 5.01
N ASP A 188 -25.15 -3.83 4.96
CA ASP A 188 -25.28 -5.29 4.96
C ASP A 188 -25.57 -5.80 6.38
N LYS A 189 -26.81 -5.59 6.81
CA LYS A 189 -27.27 -5.99 8.15
C LYS A 189 -27.28 -7.50 8.36
N GLN A 190 -27.65 -8.27 7.33
CA GLN A 190 -27.71 -9.73 7.44
C GLN A 190 -26.30 -10.31 7.58
N GLY A 191 -25.36 -9.84 6.77
CA GLY A 191 -23.95 -10.22 6.89
C GLY A 191 -23.32 -9.77 8.21
N ALA A 192 -23.70 -8.60 8.73
CA ALA A 192 -23.26 -8.14 10.05
C ALA A 192 -23.78 -9.04 11.19
N ILE A 193 -25.08 -9.40 11.16
CA ILE A 193 -25.67 -10.32 12.16
C ILE A 193 -24.99 -11.67 12.11
N ALA A 194 -24.70 -12.22 10.93
CA ALA A 194 -23.96 -13.47 10.79
C ALA A 194 -22.57 -13.40 11.44
N ASP A 195 -21.83 -12.32 11.19
CA ASP A 195 -20.49 -12.11 11.75
C ASP A 195 -20.53 -11.91 13.27
N TYR A 196 -21.50 -11.17 13.79
CA TYR A 196 -21.68 -10.99 15.23
C TYR A 196 -22.07 -12.29 15.94
N ASN A 197 -22.88 -13.15 15.32
CA ASN A 197 -23.21 -14.46 15.86
C ASN A 197 -21.96 -15.35 15.97
N GLN A 198 -21.13 -15.36 14.92
CA GLN A 198 -19.87 -16.11 14.94
C GLN A 198 -18.92 -15.58 16.02
N ALA A 199 -18.79 -14.25 16.14
CA ALA A 199 -17.99 -13.63 17.20
C ALA A 199 -18.49 -13.99 18.60
N ALA A 200 -19.81 -13.97 18.82
CA ALA A 200 -20.42 -14.34 20.10
C ALA A 200 -20.10 -15.79 20.48
N GLN A 201 -20.25 -16.74 19.56
CA GLN A 201 -19.91 -18.14 19.80
C GLN A 201 -18.44 -18.30 20.22
N LEU A 202 -17.52 -17.64 19.50
CA LEU A 202 -16.09 -17.68 19.81
C LEU A 202 -15.76 -17.02 21.16
N TYR A 203 -16.36 -15.87 21.48
CA TYR A 203 -16.15 -15.22 22.78
C TYR A 203 -16.67 -16.07 23.94
N SER A 204 -17.81 -16.73 23.78
CA SER A 204 -18.33 -17.67 24.78
C SER A 204 -17.36 -18.83 25.00
N GLN A 205 -16.81 -19.41 23.93
CA GLN A 205 -15.80 -20.48 24.01
C GLN A 205 -14.51 -20.02 24.68
N GLN A 206 -14.12 -18.76 24.45
CA GLN A 206 -12.94 -18.13 25.06
C GLN A 206 -13.17 -17.67 26.51
N GLY A 207 -14.38 -17.85 27.07
CA GLY A 207 -14.75 -17.36 28.39
C GLY A 207 -14.90 -15.83 28.50
N ASN A 208 -14.87 -15.12 27.37
CA ASN A 208 -15.03 -13.67 27.32
C ASN A 208 -16.53 -13.29 27.32
N MET A 209 -17.16 -13.44 28.49
CA MET A 209 -18.59 -13.21 28.65
C MET A 209 -19.01 -11.75 28.47
N GLU A 210 -18.08 -10.81 28.63
CA GLU A 210 -18.35 -9.39 28.39
C GLU A 210 -18.51 -9.11 26.88
N GLU A 211 -17.54 -9.52 26.07
CA GLU A 211 -17.60 -9.33 24.61
C GLU A 211 -18.72 -10.16 23.97
N TYR A 212 -19.01 -11.35 24.52
CA TYR A 212 -20.19 -12.13 24.15
C TYR A 212 -21.49 -11.31 24.27
N ARG A 213 -21.70 -10.65 25.42
CA ARG A 213 -22.89 -9.83 25.65
C ARG A 213 -22.95 -8.62 24.71
N LYS A 214 -21.81 -7.97 24.45
CA LYS A 214 -21.72 -6.86 23.48
C LYS A 214 -22.09 -7.29 22.07
N ALA A 215 -21.65 -8.48 21.63
CA ALA A 215 -22.01 -9.03 20.33
C ALA A 215 -23.53 -9.28 20.21
N LEU A 216 -24.16 -9.84 21.26
CA LEU A 216 -25.61 -10.04 21.29
C LEU A 216 -26.40 -8.73 21.26
N ASP A 217 -25.92 -7.70 21.96
CA ASP A 217 -26.58 -6.39 21.93
C ASP A 217 -26.55 -5.78 20.52
N ARG A 218 -25.41 -5.89 19.81
CA ARG A 218 -25.30 -5.46 18.41
C ARG A 218 -26.29 -6.18 17.49
N ILE A 219 -26.47 -7.49 17.66
CA ILE A 219 -27.47 -8.27 16.91
C ILE A 219 -28.88 -7.73 17.18
N LYS A 220 -29.25 -7.62 18.46
CA LYS A 220 -30.57 -7.15 18.88
C LYS A 220 -30.88 -5.74 18.34
N ASN A 221 -29.90 -4.86 18.31
CA ASN A 221 -30.06 -3.49 17.80
C ASN A 221 -30.32 -3.48 16.28
N LEU A 222 -29.62 -4.34 15.52
CA LEU A 222 -29.85 -4.47 14.08
C LEU A 222 -31.22 -5.08 13.75
N GLU A 223 -31.67 -6.07 14.52
CA GLU A 223 -32.97 -6.73 14.36
C GLU A 223 -34.13 -5.78 14.69
N LYS A 224 -34.03 -5.01 15.78
CA LYS A 224 -35.03 -3.99 16.14
C LYS A 224 -35.19 -2.95 15.04
N GLY A 225 -34.09 -2.47 14.46
CA GLY A 225 -34.11 -1.50 13.38
C GLY A 225 -34.55 -2.08 12.02
N PHE A 226 -34.66 -3.40 11.90
CA PHE A 226 -35.22 -4.09 10.73
C PHE A 226 -36.73 -4.23 10.87
N TRP A 227 -37.23 -4.78 11.98
CA TRP A 227 -38.66 -4.95 12.21
C TRP A 227 -39.40 -3.63 12.43
N GLY A 228 -38.78 -2.66 13.10
CA GLY A 228 -39.35 -1.33 13.29
C GLY A 228 -39.55 -0.54 11.99
N ARG A 229 -38.89 -0.92 10.89
CA ARG A 229 -39.09 -0.34 9.54
C ARG A 229 -40.11 -1.09 8.70
N LEU A 230 -40.37 -2.36 9.00
CA LEU A 230 -41.34 -3.20 8.29
C LEU A 230 -42.77 -3.02 8.80
N PHE A 231 -42.93 -2.52 10.03
CA PHE A 231 -44.22 -2.33 10.70
C PHE A 231 -44.52 -0.85 11.06
N SER A 232 -43.76 0.09 10.49
CA SER A 232 -43.98 1.55 10.58
C SER A 232 -44.48 2.11 9.26
#